data_AF-A0A351F9K2-F1
#
_entry.id   AF-A0A351F9K2-F1
#
_cell.length_a   1.000
_cell.length_b   1.000
_cell.length_c   1.000
_cell.angle_alpha   90.00
_cell.angle_beta   90.00
_cell.angle_gamma   90.00
#
_symmetry.space_group_name_H-M   'P 1'
#
loop_
_entity.id
_entity.type
_entity.pdbx_description
1 polymer ?
#
loop_
_entity_poly.entity_id
_entity_poly.type
_entity_poly.pdbx_seq_one_letter_code
_entity_poly.pdbx_strand_id
1 'polypeptide(L)'
;MNNISEKIISVEEAKTALRCMRLGGLFEDDALESLDEFVFRLRDITTSKLVERIIERELTPIQSRVLKLYLYDGLNSAQIGRLLGVSQANAYQTITRANETIIRLMTPLIEYQNDISDAELVPVKVGKLLEICAARNGNSESFCTRLRDLRVSYAISEQRMAANLKISDRELKEIESGRKMPSFTTTMRYSALFGIEIEMKFINGRGVYTCKRP
;
A
#
# COMPACT_ATOMS: atom_id res chain seq x y z
N MET A 1 -0.94 38.34 -15.30
CA MET A 1 -1.45 37.97 -13.96
C MET A 1 -2.81 37.32 -14.15
N ASN A 2 -3.12 36.32 -13.30
CA ASN A 2 -4.13 35.24 -13.42
C ASN A 2 -3.58 34.08 -14.28
N ASN A 3 -2.76 33.15 -13.76
CA ASN A 3 -2.97 32.30 -12.57
C ASN A 3 -4.35 31.64 -12.58
N ILE A 4 -4.44 30.48 -13.21
CA ILE A 4 -4.82 29.18 -12.62
C ILE A 4 -4.59 28.18 -13.76
N SER A 5 -3.48 27.45 -13.69
CA SER A 5 -3.40 26.16 -14.35
C SER A 5 -4.50 25.33 -13.71
N GLU A 6 -5.64 25.16 -14.40
CA GLU A 6 -6.68 24.21 -14.01
C GLU A 6 -6.02 22.84 -14.01
N LYS A 7 -5.53 22.47 -12.82
CA LYS A 7 -5.00 21.16 -12.51
C LYS A 7 -6.15 20.18 -12.66
N ILE A 8 -6.24 19.57 -13.84
CA ILE A 8 -7.23 18.52 -14.13
C ILE A 8 -6.95 17.38 -13.16
N ILE A 9 -7.77 17.31 -12.11
CA ILE A 9 -7.85 16.19 -11.18
C ILE A 9 -8.06 14.93 -12.03
N SER A 10 -7.32 13.85 -11.77
CA SER A 10 -7.54 12.62 -12.55
C SER A 10 -8.97 12.12 -12.33
N VAL A 11 -9.53 11.45 -13.33
CA VAL A 11 -10.90 10.93 -13.27
C VAL A 11 -11.10 10.01 -12.05
N GLU A 12 -10.06 9.27 -11.64
CA GLU A 12 -10.08 8.41 -10.47
C GLU A 12 -10.08 9.21 -9.16
N GLU A 13 -9.31 10.30 -9.02
CA GLU A 13 -9.37 11.16 -7.83
C GLU A 13 -10.69 11.92 -7.71
N ALA A 14 -11.21 12.44 -8.83
CA ALA A 14 -12.51 13.12 -8.84
C ALA A 14 -13.59 12.14 -8.38
N LYS A 15 -13.52 10.88 -8.82
CA LYS A 15 -14.40 9.80 -8.32
C LYS A 15 -14.18 9.53 -6.83
N THR A 16 -12.95 9.41 -6.36
CA THR A 16 -12.63 9.13 -4.95
C THR A 16 -13.14 10.25 -4.04
N ALA A 17 -12.85 11.51 -4.36
CA ALA A 17 -13.30 12.67 -3.62
C ALA A 17 -14.83 12.80 -3.62
N LEU A 18 -15.48 12.69 -4.80
CA LEU A 18 -16.94 12.74 -4.92
C LEU A 18 -17.63 11.59 -4.16
N ARG A 19 -17.05 10.38 -4.14
CA ARG A 19 -17.60 9.24 -3.38
C ARG A 19 -17.53 9.47 -1.88
N CYS A 20 -16.42 10.02 -1.38
CA CYS A 20 -16.26 10.39 0.02
C CYS A 20 -17.22 11.51 0.44
N MET A 21 -17.38 12.55 -0.39
CA MET A 21 -18.32 13.65 -0.14
C MET A 21 -19.76 13.15 -0.03
N ARG A 22 -20.21 12.31 -0.99
CA ARG A 22 -21.59 11.77 -1.04
C ARG A 22 -21.97 10.90 0.16
N LEU A 23 -21.03 10.17 0.76
CA LEU A 23 -21.31 9.26 1.89
C LEU A 23 -21.00 9.88 3.26
N GLY A 24 -20.21 10.95 3.28
CA GLY A 24 -19.66 11.51 4.50
C GLY A 24 -20.30 12.82 4.94
N GLY A 25 -20.80 13.65 4.03
CA GLY A 25 -21.01 15.07 4.33
C GLY A 25 -19.68 15.75 4.65
N LEU A 26 -18.64 15.47 3.86
CA LEU A 26 -17.34 16.16 3.95
C LEU A 26 -17.46 17.53 3.28
N PHE A 27 -16.80 18.55 3.84
CA PHE A 27 -16.54 19.78 3.11
C PHE A 27 -15.50 19.52 2.03
N GLU A 28 -15.57 20.26 0.91
CA GLU A 28 -14.70 20.02 -0.24
C GLU A 28 -13.22 20.06 0.12
N ASP A 29 -12.83 21.03 0.96
CA ASP A 29 -11.45 21.24 1.39
C ASP A 29 -10.88 20.10 2.26
N ASP A 30 -11.71 19.41 3.03
CA ASP A 30 -11.27 18.28 3.87
C ASP A 30 -11.02 17.01 3.05
N ALA A 31 -11.72 16.86 1.93
CA ALA A 31 -11.69 15.68 1.09
C ALA A 31 -10.67 15.77 -0.06
N LEU A 32 -10.23 16.99 -0.40
CA LEU A 32 -9.26 17.24 -1.47
C LEU A 32 -7.83 17.16 -0.93
N GLU A 33 -7.01 16.35 -1.60
CA GLU A 33 -5.57 16.27 -1.34
C GLU A 33 -4.93 17.49 -2.02
N SER A 34 -3.88 18.07 -1.45
CA SER A 34 -3.14 19.09 -2.19
C SER A 34 -2.55 18.44 -3.45
N LEU A 35 -2.46 19.18 -4.57
CA LEU A 35 -1.94 18.54 -5.79
C LEU A 35 -0.52 18.00 -5.58
N ASP A 36 0.29 18.68 -4.76
CA ASP A 36 1.67 18.27 -4.57
C ASP A 36 1.73 16.90 -3.86
N GLU A 37 0.96 16.71 -2.78
CA GLU A 37 0.79 15.41 -2.12
C GLU A 37 0.25 14.35 -3.09
N PHE A 38 -0.74 14.72 -3.90
CA PHE A 38 -1.30 13.84 -4.91
C PHE A 38 -0.25 13.35 -5.92
N VAL A 39 0.55 14.27 -6.47
CA VAL A 39 1.61 13.96 -7.43
C VAL A 39 2.68 13.07 -6.81
N PHE A 40 3.08 13.33 -5.56
CA PHE A 40 4.03 12.47 -4.84
C PHE A 40 3.47 11.07 -4.62
N ARG A 41 2.19 10.95 -4.27
CA ARG A 41 1.52 9.66 -4.08
C ARG A 41 1.44 8.87 -5.38
N LEU A 42 1.03 9.50 -6.48
CA LEU A 42 0.99 8.86 -7.79
C LEU A 42 2.39 8.43 -8.25
N ARG A 43 3.41 9.23 -7.95
CA ARG A 43 4.82 8.88 -8.21
C ARG A 43 5.23 7.63 -7.43
N ASP A 44 4.89 7.52 -6.15
CA ASP A 44 5.19 6.31 -5.36
C ASP A 44 4.48 5.06 -5.90
N ILE A 45 3.22 5.19 -6.33
CA ILE A 45 2.46 4.09 -6.94
C ILE A 45 3.06 3.67 -8.28
N THR A 46 3.44 4.62 -9.13
CA THR A 46 4.02 4.34 -10.45
C THR A 46 5.43 3.79 -10.34
N THR A 47 6.28 4.36 -9.48
CA THR A 47 7.64 3.89 -9.23
C THR A 47 7.64 2.51 -8.56
N SER A 48 6.68 2.17 -7.70
CA SER A 48 6.60 0.81 -7.13
C SER A 48 6.25 -0.27 -8.16
N LYS A 49 5.57 0.06 -9.28
CA LYS A 49 5.42 -0.86 -10.43
C LYS A 49 6.76 -1.18 -11.11
N LEU A 50 7.74 -0.27 -11.04
CA LEU A 50 9.09 -0.55 -11.54
C LEU A 50 9.82 -1.52 -10.60
N VAL A 51 9.68 -1.34 -9.28
CA VAL A 51 10.20 -2.31 -8.30
C VAL A 51 9.62 -3.70 -8.54
N GLU A 52 8.32 -3.80 -8.77
CA GLU A 52 7.66 -5.07 -9.14
C GLU A 52 8.29 -5.70 -10.40
N ARG A 53 8.53 -4.91 -11.45
CA ARG A 53 9.21 -5.40 -12.67
C ARG A 53 10.64 -5.86 -12.41
N ILE A 54 11.39 -5.17 -11.55
CA ILE A 54 12.75 -5.60 -11.16
C ILE A 54 12.68 -6.96 -10.48
N ILE A 55 11.73 -7.15 -9.54
CA ILE A 55 11.52 -8.44 -8.86
C ILE A 55 11.22 -9.55 -9.86
N GLU A 56 10.47 -9.27 -10.92
CA GLU A 56 10.05 -10.27 -11.90
C GLU A 56 11.06 -10.57 -13.00
N ARG A 57 11.88 -9.59 -13.40
CA ARG A 57 12.69 -9.69 -14.62
C ARG A 57 14.20 -9.61 -14.39
N GLU A 58 14.62 -8.89 -13.35
CA GLU A 58 16.04 -8.58 -13.12
C GLU A 58 16.65 -9.43 -12.00
N LEU A 59 15.83 -9.88 -11.03
CA LEU A 59 16.28 -10.81 -10.00
C LEU A 59 16.43 -12.23 -10.57
N THR A 60 17.38 -12.99 -10.03
CA THR A 60 17.47 -14.43 -10.33
C THR A 60 16.18 -15.15 -9.90
N PRO A 61 15.81 -16.28 -10.53
CA PRO A 61 14.58 -16.99 -10.18
C PRO A 61 14.46 -17.32 -8.69
N ILE A 62 15.58 -17.68 -8.05
CA ILE A 62 15.61 -17.99 -6.62
C ILE A 62 15.43 -16.74 -5.75
N GLN A 63 16.07 -15.62 -6.10
CA GLN A 63 15.90 -14.34 -5.40
C GLN A 63 14.46 -13.85 -5.52
N SER A 64 13.89 -13.86 -6.73
CA SER A 64 12.51 -13.48 -6.97
C SER A 64 11.56 -14.33 -6.14
N ARG A 65 11.74 -15.67 -6.15
CA ARG A 65 10.89 -16.58 -5.38
C ARG A 65 10.97 -16.32 -3.88
N VAL A 66 12.18 -16.24 -3.33
CA VAL A 66 12.40 -15.97 -1.89
C VAL A 66 11.81 -14.62 -1.50
N LEU A 67 12.01 -13.58 -2.31
CA LEU A 67 11.53 -12.24 -2.02
C LEU A 67 10.00 -12.15 -2.10
N LYS A 68 9.35 -12.85 -3.03
CA LYS A 68 7.88 -12.93 -3.08
C LYS A 68 7.30 -13.64 -1.85
N LEU A 69 7.91 -14.76 -1.40
CA LEU A 69 7.50 -15.43 -0.16
C LEU A 69 7.66 -14.52 1.07
N TYR A 70 8.73 -13.72 1.11
CA TYR A 70 8.99 -12.78 2.19
C TYR A 70 8.00 -11.60 2.18
N LEU A 71 7.87 -10.91 1.04
CA LEU A 71 7.09 -9.68 0.92
C LEU A 71 5.59 -9.94 0.79
N TYR A 72 5.17 -10.91 -0.02
CA TYR A 72 3.76 -11.09 -0.39
C TYR A 72 3.05 -12.08 0.52
N ASP A 73 3.77 -13.12 0.96
CA ASP A 73 3.21 -14.14 1.86
C ASP A 73 3.59 -13.89 3.34
N GLY A 74 4.38 -12.85 3.62
CA GLY A 74 4.76 -12.45 4.98
C GLY A 74 5.59 -13.49 5.74
N LEU A 75 6.22 -14.44 5.03
CA LEU A 75 6.99 -15.51 5.67
C LEU A 75 8.34 -15.00 6.15
N ASN A 76 8.74 -15.40 7.36
CA ASN A 76 10.09 -15.12 7.85
C ASN A 76 11.13 -16.05 7.22
N SER A 77 12.42 -15.72 7.35
CA SER A 77 13.52 -16.47 6.74
C SER A 77 13.59 -17.93 7.19
N ALA A 78 13.14 -18.26 8.41
CA ALA A 78 13.09 -19.64 8.89
C ALA A 78 11.95 -20.45 8.24
N GLN A 79 10.78 -19.84 8.05
CA GLN A 79 9.66 -20.44 7.31
C GLN A 79 10.04 -20.67 5.84
N ILE A 80 10.66 -19.68 5.21
CA ILE A 80 11.15 -19.79 3.82
C ILE A 80 12.21 -20.88 3.69
N GLY A 81 13.17 -20.93 4.61
CA GLY A 81 14.20 -21.97 4.62
C GLY A 81 13.61 -23.38 4.66
N ARG A 82 12.64 -23.62 5.57
CA ARG A 82 11.90 -24.89 5.65
C ARG A 82 11.14 -25.21 4.36
N LEU A 83 10.47 -24.22 3.76
CA LEU A 83 9.69 -24.40 2.55
C LEU A 83 10.54 -24.75 1.32
N LEU A 84 11.72 -24.15 1.21
CA LEU A 84 12.62 -24.30 0.05
C LEU A 84 13.74 -25.32 0.28
N GLY A 85 13.82 -25.96 1.44
CA GLY A 85 14.87 -26.91 1.78
C GLY A 85 16.26 -26.28 1.94
N VAL A 86 16.33 -25.00 2.34
CA VAL A 86 17.59 -24.27 2.58
C VAL A 86 17.71 -23.82 4.03
N SER A 87 18.92 -23.49 4.48
CA SER A 87 19.10 -22.94 5.82
C SER A 87 18.45 -21.54 5.94
N GLN A 88 18.02 -21.19 7.16
CA GLN A 88 17.50 -19.86 7.48
C GLN A 88 18.49 -18.75 7.08
N ALA A 89 19.79 -18.98 7.32
CA ALA A 89 20.85 -18.03 6.97
C ALA A 89 20.94 -17.80 5.46
N ASN A 90 20.79 -18.84 4.65
CA ASN A 90 20.77 -18.72 3.19
C ASN A 90 19.54 -17.95 2.71
N ALA A 91 18.35 -18.25 3.23
CA ALA A 91 17.14 -17.50 2.92
C ALA A 91 17.29 -16.01 3.26
N TYR A 92 17.83 -15.69 4.44
CA TYR A 92 18.11 -14.31 4.84
C TYR A 92 19.09 -13.62 3.89
N GLN A 93 20.25 -14.23 3.60
CA GLN A 93 21.23 -13.66 2.67
C GLN A 93 20.66 -13.45 1.27
N THR A 94 19.76 -14.35 0.82
CA THR A 94 19.09 -14.20 -0.47
C THR A 94 18.17 -12.98 -0.49
N ILE A 95 17.42 -12.73 0.59
CA ILE A 95 16.60 -11.52 0.74
C ILE A 95 17.49 -10.27 0.72
N THR A 96 18.59 -10.26 1.48
CA THR A 96 19.52 -9.13 1.53
C THR A 96 20.10 -8.79 0.16
N ARG A 97 20.62 -9.79 -0.56
CA ARG A 97 21.19 -9.61 -1.91
C ARG A 97 20.14 -9.13 -2.93
N ALA A 98 18.91 -9.62 -2.81
CA ALA A 98 17.81 -9.16 -3.65
C ALA A 98 17.51 -7.67 -3.38
N ASN A 99 17.41 -7.26 -2.12
CA ASN A 99 17.19 -5.86 -1.74
C ASN A 99 18.35 -4.96 -2.19
N GLU A 100 19.61 -5.36 -2.02
CA GLU A 100 20.79 -4.63 -2.52
C GLU A 100 20.72 -4.42 -4.04
N THR A 101 20.29 -5.45 -4.77
CA THR A 101 20.12 -5.36 -6.23
C THR A 101 19.03 -4.36 -6.60
N ILE A 102 17.87 -4.40 -5.92
CA ILE A 102 16.77 -3.46 -6.15
C ILE A 102 17.22 -2.04 -5.84
N ILE A 103 17.88 -1.82 -4.69
CA ILE A 103 18.40 -0.50 -4.30
C ILE A 103 19.31 0.05 -5.40
N ARG A 104 20.33 -0.73 -5.80
CA ARG A 104 21.29 -0.32 -6.84
C ARG A 104 20.61 0.08 -8.16
N LEU A 105 19.59 -0.66 -8.59
CA LEU A 105 18.87 -0.38 -9.84
C LEU A 105 17.92 0.82 -9.72
N MET A 106 17.38 1.07 -8.52
CA MET A 106 16.45 2.18 -8.27
C MET A 106 17.15 3.50 -7.94
N THR A 107 18.41 3.46 -7.46
CA THR A 107 19.17 4.65 -7.04
C THR A 107 19.11 5.80 -8.05
N PRO A 108 19.47 5.62 -9.35
CA PRO A 108 19.52 6.75 -10.28
C PRO A 108 18.15 7.41 -10.48
N LEU A 109 17.08 6.60 -10.48
CA LEU A 109 15.72 7.12 -10.62
C LEU A 109 15.28 7.87 -9.36
N ILE A 110 15.61 7.36 -8.18
CA ILE A 110 15.23 7.96 -6.90
C ILE A 110 15.95 9.29 -6.68
N GLU A 111 17.25 9.35 -6.99
CA GLU A 111 18.05 10.57 -6.94
C GLU A 111 17.47 11.63 -7.88
N TYR A 112 17.16 11.26 -9.12
CA TYR A 112 16.52 12.15 -10.09
C TYR A 112 15.13 12.62 -9.65
N GLN A 113 14.29 11.73 -9.12
CA GLN A 113 12.90 12.05 -8.80
C GLN A 113 12.71 12.90 -7.55
N ASN A 114 13.63 12.81 -6.59
CA ASN A 114 13.45 13.41 -5.27
C ASN A 114 14.52 14.47 -4.96
N ASP A 115 15.34 14.83 -5.95
CA ASP A 115 16.52 15.69 -5.78
C ASP A 115 17.36 15.28 -4.57
N ILE A 116 17.42 13.96 -4.30
CA ILE A 116 18.10 13.41 -3.14
C ILE A 116 19.60 13.53 -3.40
N SER A 117 20.24 14.38 -2.62
CA SER A 117 21.70 14.51 -2.59
C SER A 117 22.37 13.47 -1.68
N ASP A 118 21.57 12.81 -0.84
CA ASP A 118 22.03 11.88 0.20
C ASP A 118 21.68 10.43 -0.12
N ALA A 119 22.70 9.64 -0.48
CA ALA A 119 22.56 8.24 -0.81
C ALA A 119 21.97 7.39 0.35
N GLU A 120 22.07 7.83 1.61
CA GLU A 120 21.54 7.10 2.77
C GLU A 120 20.00 7.08 2.81
N LEU A 121 19.32 8.01 2.12
CA LEU A 121 17.86 8.06 2.05
C LEU A 121 17.27 7.13 0.97
N VAL A 122 18.09 6.68 0.02
CA VAL A 122 17.63 5.81 -1.07
C VAL A 122 17.06 4.48 -0.54
N PRO A 123 17.73 3.74 0.37
CA PRO A 123 17.17 2.51 0.95
C PRO A 123 15.80 2.73 1.63
N VAL A 124 15.61 3.85 2.31
CA VAL A 124 14.33 4.19 2.97
C VAL A 124 13.22 4.35 1.92
N LYS A 125 13.51 5.06 0.83
CA LYS A 125 12.56 5.24 -0.27
C LYS A 125 12.24 3.92 -0.95
N VAL A 126 13.24 3.08 -1.21
CA VAL A 126 13.04 1.72 -1.77
C VAL A 126 12.19 0.87 -0.82
N GLY A 127 12.42 0.94 0.49
CA GLY A 127 11.60 0.27 1.51
C GLY A 127 10.12 0.64 1.38
N LYS A 128 9.80 1.93 1.27
CA LYS A 128 8.41 2.38 1.04
C LYS A 128 7.82 1.82 -0.26
N LEU A 129 8.59 1.78 -1.35
CA LEU A 129 8.12 1.23 -2.62
C LEU A 129 7.88 -0.29 -2.55
N LEU A 130 8.71 -1.01 -1.79
CA LEU A 130 8.53 -2.43 -1.51
C LEU A 130 7.29 -2.68 -0.65
N GLU A 131 6.99 -1.82 0.33
CA GLU A 131 5.74 -1.89 1.11
C GLU A 131 4.50 -1.70 0.23
N ILE A 132 4.53 -0.74 -0.69
CA ILE A 132 3.43 -0.52 -1.65
C ILE A 132 3.27 -1.74 -2.57
N CYS A 133 4.38 -2.30 -3.04
CA CYS A 133 4.40 -3.50 -3.88
C CYS A 133 3.84 -4.72 -3.11
N ALA A 134 4.28 -4.90 -1.86
CA ALA A 134 3.82 -5.96 -0.98
C ALA A 134 2.33 -5.83 -0.66
N ALA A 135 1.85 -4.63 -0.35
CA ALA A 135 0.44 -4.38 -0.08
C ALA A 135 -0.44 -4.71 -1.30
N ARG A 136 0.00 -4.34 -2.51
CA ARG A 136 -0.74 -4.63 -3.75
C ARG A 136 -0.83 -6.12 -4.04
N ASN A 137 0.29 -6.83 -3.94
CA ASN A 137 0.44 -8.22 -4.37
C ASN A 137 0.30 -9.25 -3.24
N GLY A 138 0.20 -8.80 -2.00
CA GLY A 138 0.26 -9.64 -0.82
C GLY A 138 -1.01 -10.44 -0.56
N ASN A 139 -0.85 -11.65 -0.01
CA ASN A 139 -1.92 -12.60 0.26
C ASN A 139 -2.45 -12.50 1.70
N SER A 140 -2.82 -11.31 2.13
CA SER A 140 -3.31 -11.07 3.49
C SER A 140 -4.54 -11.93 3.82
N GLU A 141 -4.42 -12.74 4.86
CA GLU A 141 -5.47 -13.65 5.32
C GLU A 141 -6.61 -12.89 6.02
N SER A 142 -6.28 -11.88 6.80
CA SER A 142 -7.26 -11.14 7.59
C SER A 142 -7.91 -9.98 6.80
N PHE A 143 -9.22 -9.79 6.99
CA PHE A 143 -9.96 -8.67 6.40
C PHE A 143 -9.35 -7.32 6.79
N CYS A 144 -9.02 -7.12 8.07
CA CYS A 144 -8.41 -5.89 8.57
C CYS A 144 -7.04 -5.60 7.93
N THR A 145 -6.21 -6.62 7.73
CA THR A 145 -4.92 -6.48 7.04
C THR A 145 -5.15 -6.14 5.57
N ARG A 146 -6.16 -6.69 4.91
CA ARG A 146 -6.52 -6.30 3.53
C ARG A 146 -6.94 -4.83 3.44
N LEU A 147 -7.65 -4.30 4.44
CA LEU A 147 -7.97 -2.87 4.49
C LEU A 147 -6.73 -2.00 4.61
N ARG A 148 -5.76 -2.40 5.44
CA ARG A 148 -4.45 -1.75 5.53
C ARG A 148 -3.71 -1.81 4.19
N ASP A 149 -3.69 -2.97 3.55
CA ASP A 149 -3.03 -3.16 2.26
C ASP A 149 -3.65 -2.28 1.16
N LEU A 150 -4.97 -2.10 1.18
CA LEU A 150 -5.63 -1.14 0.28
C LEU A 150 -5.11 0.27 0.53
N ARG A 151 -5.03 0.72 1.78
CA ARG A 151 -4.45 2.04 2.09
C ARG A 151 -3.00 2.17 1.60
N VAL A 152 -2.15 1.18 1.92
CA VAL A 152 -0.72 1.21 1.58
C VAL A 152 -0.48 1.09 0.08
N SER A 153 -1.24 0.25 -0.64
CA SER A 153 -1.10 0.07 -2.09
C SER A 153 -1.45 1.33 -2.90
N TYR A 154 -2.31 2.20 -2.35
CA TYR A 154 -2.61 3.53 -2.88
C TYR A 154 -1.72 4.63 -2.28
N ALA A 155 -0.72 4.26 -1.48
CA ALA A 155 0.23 5.16 -0.82
C ALA A 155 -0.45 6.28 0.03
N ILE A 156 -1.60 5.97 0.63
CA ILE A 156 -2.36 6.91 1.48
C ILE A 156 -1.81 6.86 2.91
N SER A 157 -1.56 8.03 3.52
CA SER A 157 -1.11 8.12 4.91
C SER A 157 -2.20 7.70 5.90
N GLU A 158 -1.81 7.35 7.13
CA GLU A 158 -2.77 6.99 8.18
C GLU A 158 -3.70 8.15 8.53
N GLN A 159 -3.15 9.36 8.68
CA GLN A 159 -3.93 10.55 9.02
C GLN A 159 -4.97 10.86 7.94
N ARG A 160 -4.54 10.77 6.67
CA ARG A 160 -5.44 11.02 5.54
C ARG A 160 -6.53 9.98 5.46
N MET A 161 -6.19 8.71 5.69
CA MET A 161 -7.17 7.64 5.69
C MET A 161 -8.18 7.80 6.82
N ALA A 162 -7.73 8.14 8.03
CA ALA A 162 -8.60 8.39 9.17
C ALA A 162 -9.58 9.54 8.88
N ALA A 163 -9.09 10.64 8.28
CA ALA A 163 -9.91 11.77 7.84
C ALA A 163 -10.95 11.35 6.78
N ASN A 164 -10.53 10.65 5.73
CA ASN A 164 -11.42 10.14 4.67
C ASN A 164 -12.53 9.23 5.22
N LEU A 165 -12.21 8.44 6.24
CA LEU A 165 -13.14 7.54 6.90
C LEU A 165 -13.96 8.22 8.02
N LYS A 166 -13.66 9.46 8.39
CA LYS A 166 -14.14 10.19 9.57
C LYS A 166 -14.07 9.37 10.87
N ILE A 167 -12.90 8.83 11.14
CA ILE A 167 -12.58 8.13 12.39
C ILE A 167 -11.31 8.74 12.99
N SER A 168 -11.01 8.41 14.24
CA SER A 168 -9.74 8.82 14.85
C SER A 168 -8.56 8.01 14.31
N ASP A 169 -7.35 8.57 14.32
CA ASP A 169 -6.11 7.85 13.98
C ASP A 169 -5.92 6.59 14.84
N ARG A 170 -6.30 6.67 16.11
CA ARG A 170 -6.28 5.53 17.03
C ARG A 170 -7.22 4.42 16.55
N GLU A 171 -8.43 4.78 16.18
CA GLU A 171 -9.41 3.81 15.68
C GLU A 171 -8.96 3.17 14.37
N LEU A 172 -8.39 3.94 13.45
CA LEU A 172 -7.79 3.39 12.23
C LEU A 172 -6.72 2.35 12.56
N LYS A 173 -5.80 2.67 13.48
CA LYS A 173 -4.73 1.75 13.91
C LYS A 173 -5.28 0.48 14.55
N GLU A 174 -6.32 0.58 15.37
CA GLU A 174 -6.99 -0.58 15.97
C GLU A 174 -7.67 -1.45 14.91
N ILE A 175 -8.26 -0.84 13.88
CA ILE A 175 -8.87 -1.55 12.75
C ILE A 175 -7.79 -2.28 11.95
N GLU A 176 -6.77 -1.58 11.47
CA GLU A 176 -5.73 -2.13 10.59
C GLU A 176 -4.84 -3.17 11.28
N SER A 177 -4.72 -3.13 12.61
CA SER A 177 -4.04 -4.16 13.39
C SER A 177 -4.92 -5.37 13.72
N GLY A 178 -6.20 -5.37 13.30
CA GLY A 178 -7.17 -6.43 13.63
C GLY A 178 -7.64 -6.46 15.08
N ARG A 179 -7.34 -5.43 15.88
CA ARG A 179 -7.81 -5.33 17.28
C ARG A 179 -9.28 -4.93 17.38
N LYS A 180 -9.79 -4.22 16.37
CA LYS A 180 -11.16 -3.74 16.28
C LYS A 180 -11.73 -4.03 14.89
N MET A 181 -12.96 -4.52 14.82
CA MET A 181 -13.66 -4.59 13.53
C MET A 181 -14.24 -3.23 13.17
N PRO A 182 -14.15 -2.79 11.90
CA PRO A 182 -14.74 -1.53 11.47
C PRO A 182 -16.26 -1.57 11.63
N SER A 183 -16.85 -0.41 11.92
CA SER A 183 -18.31 -0.27 11.91
C SER A 183 -18.86 -0.45 10.49
N PHE A 184 -20.16 -0.74 10.36
CA PHE A 184 -20.81 -0.82 9.03
C PHE A 184 -20.58 0.45 8.20
N THR A 185 -20.74 1.63 8.80
CA THR A 185 -20.48 2.92 8.14
C THR A 185 -19.03 3.07 7.71
N THR A 186 -18.08 2.68 8.55
CA THR A 186 -16.64 2.70 8.19
C THR A 186 -16.36 1.76 7.02
N THR A 187 -16.93 0.56 7.03
CA THR A 187 -16.82 -0.43 5.95
C THR A 187 -17.41 0.09 4.63
N MET A 188 -18.57 0.75 4.66
CA MET A 188 -19.14 1.40 3.48
C MET A 188 -18.20 2.49 2.91
N ARG A 189 -17.55 3.28 3.78
CA ARG A 189 -16.59 4.30 3.35
C ARG A 189 -15.34 3.68 2.72
N TYR A 190 -14.83 2.58 3.26
CA TYR A 190 -13.76 1.80 2.63
C TYR A 190 -14.17 1.33 1.22
N SER A 191 -15.34 0.69 1.11
CA SER A 191 -15.87 0.19 -0.16
C SER A 191 -15.98 1.31 -1.20
N ALA A 192 -16.52 2.46 -0.81
CA ALA A 192 -16.68 3.59 -1.72
C ALA A 192 -15.36 4.24 -2.12
N LEU A 193 -14.47 4.50 -1.16
CA LEU A 193 -13.18 5.15 -1.38
C LEU A 193 -12.35 4.39 -2.43
N PHE A 194 -12.27 3.06 -2.28
CA PHE A 194 -11.46 2.21 -3.17
C PHE A 194 -12.26 1.63 -4.34
N GLY A 195 -13.59 1.76 -4.35
CA GLY A 195 -14.44 1.17 -5.38
C GLY A 195 -14.45 -0.35 -5.37
N ILE A 196 -14.44 -0.94 -4.19
CA ILE A 196 -14.31 -2.38 -3.97
C ILE A 196 -15.58 -2.95 -3.35
N GLU A 197 -15.84 -4.23 -3.61
CA GLU A 197 -16.91 -4.97 -2.96
C GLU A 197 -16.44 -5.50 -1.60
N ILE A 198 -17.18 -5.15 -0.55
CA ILE A 198 -17.00 -5.74 0.78
C ILE A 198 -18.29 -6.46 1.16
N GLU A 199 -18.19 -7.78 1.32
CA GLU A 199 -19.29 -8.64 1.76
C GLU A 199 -19.21 -8.84 3.28
N MET A 200 -20.38 -8.80 3.93
CA MET A 200 -20.54 -9.15 5.34
C MET A 200 -21.55 -10.29 5.45
N LYS A 201 -21.13 -11.41 6.03
CA LYS A 201 -21.96 -12.60 6.26
C LYS A 201 -22.17 -12.81 7.75
N PHE A 202 -23.40 -13.07 8.17
CA PHE A 202 -23.69 -13.41 9.56
C PHE A 202 -23.75 -14.93 9.71
N ILE A 203 -22.85 -15.50 10.52
CA ILE A 203 -22.81 -16.92 10.84
C ILE A 203 -23.02 -17.07 12.34
N ASN A 204 -24.13 -17.69 12.75
CA ASN A 204 -24.48 -17.90 14.16
C ASN A 204 -24.42 -16.62 15.01
N GLY A 205 -24.93 -15.50 14.46
CA GLY A 205 -24.91 -14.20 15.12
C GLY A 205 -23.56 -13.46 15.09
N ARG A 206 -22.52 -14.03 14.44
CA ARG A 206 -21.22 -13.38 14.25
C ARG A 206 -21.07 -12.86 12.83
N GLY A 207 -20.69 -11.60 12.67
CA GLY A 207 -20.34 -11.03 11.38
C GLY A 207 -18.96 -11.48 10.92
N VAL A 208 -18.89 -12.08 9.74
CA VAL A 208 -17.67 -12.44 9.01
C VAL A 208 -17.56 -11.53 7.79
N TYR A 209 -16.44 -10.81 7.69
CA TYR A 209 -16.20 -9.86 6.62
C TYR A 209 -15.24 -10.44 5.59
N THR A 210 -15.55 -10.24 4.31
CA THR A 210 -14.65 -10.58 3.20
C THR A 210 -14.57 -9.42 2.22
N CYS A 211 -13.35 -9.10 1.79
CA CYS A 211 -13.08 -8.06 0.81
C CYS A 211 -12.53 -8.72 -0.46
N LYS A 212 -13.14 -8.43 -1.61
CA LYS A 212 -12.56 -8.76 -2.92
C LYS A 212 -11.62 -7.62 -3.31
N ARG A 213 -10.37 -7.96 -3.63
CA ARG A 213 -9.44 -6.97 -4.19
C ARG A 213 -9.82 -6.72 -5.66
N PRO A 214 -9.64 -5.48 -6.15
CA PRO A 214 -9.79 -5.18 -7.57
C PRO A 214 -8.69 -5.85 -8.41
#